data_AF-S2K2E3-F1
#
_entry.id   AF-S2K2E3-F1
#
_cell.length_a   1.000
_cell.length_b   1.000
_cell.length_c   1.000
_cell.angle_alpha   90.00
_cell.angle_beta   90.00
_cell.angle_gamma   90.00
#
_symmetry.space_group_name_H-M   'P 1'
#
loop_
_entity.id
_entity.type
_entity.pdbx_description
1 polymer ?
#
loop_
_entity_poly.entity_id
_entity_poly.type
_entity_poly.pdbx_seq_one_letter_code
_entity_poly.pdbx_strand_id
1 'polypeptide(L)' 'MREITSEQRNRIVSLLKSGKSNRKVAQSVGVSLGTVVNVGKSSCPDRERSKGGRPKILSPADQRYC' A
#
# COMPACT_ATOMS: atom_id res chain seq x y z
N MET A 1 -0.18 -8.13 19.00
CA MET A 1 0.20 -8.18 17.57
C MET A 1 1.30 -9.22 17.43
N ARG A 2 1.27 -10.08 16.40
CA ARG A 2 2.41 -10.97 16.13
C ARG A 2 3.54 -10.12 15.56
N GLU A 3 4.70 -10.15 16.21
CA GLU A 3 5.89 -9.46 15.71
C GLU A 3 6.40 -10.18 14.46
N ILE A 4 6.80 -9.39 13.45
CA ILE A 4 7.44 -9.93 12.25
C ILE A 4 8.93 -10.12 12.51
N THR A 5 9.49 -11.18 11.95
CA THR A 5 10.93 -11.40 11.98
C THR A 5 11.67 -10.34 11.15
N SER A 6 12.94 -10.12 11.47
CA SER A 6 13.81 -9.23 10.69
C SER A 6 13.93 -9.66 9.23
N GLU A 7 13.98 -10.96 8.95
CA GLU A 7 14.03 -11.50 7.59
C GLU A 7 12.76 -11.18 6.79
N GLN A 8 11.58 -11.36 7.40
CA GLN A 8 10.30 -11.00 6.78
C GLN A 8 10.25 -9.49 6.50
N ARG A 9 10.71 -8.66 7.43
CA ARG A 9 10.78 -7.21 7.23
C ARG A 9 11.66 -6.84 6.04
N ASN A 10 12.84 -7.45 5.92
CA ASN A 10 13.76 -7.19 4.81
C ASN A 10 13.18 -7.63 3.46
N ARG A 11 12.52 -8.80 3.40
CA ARG A 11 11.79 -9.25 2.20
C ARG A 11 10.66 -8.30 1.82
N ILE A 12 9.89 -7.81 2.80
CA ILE A 12 8.83 -6.82 2.52
C ILE A 12 9.45 -5.56 1.90
N VAL A 13 10.50 -5.00 2.48
CA VAL A 13 11.15 -3.78 1.98
C VAL A 13 11.70 -3.97 0.56
N SER A 14 12.38 -5.09 0.28
CA SER A 14 12.91 -5.35 -1.07
C SER A 14 11.79 -5.46 -2.12
N LEU A 15 10.70 -6.16 -1.78
CA LEU A 15 9.56 -6.30 -2.69
C LEU A 15 8.81 -4.98 -2.89
N LEU A 16 8.67 -4.15 -1.86
CA LEU A 16 8.06 -2.82 -1.99
C LEU A 16 8.91 -1.88 -2.86
N LYS A 17 10.24 -1.92 -2.71
CA LYS A 17 11.18 -1.17 -3.57
C LYS A 17 11.14 -1.63 -5.03
N SER A 18 10.89 -2.92 -5.28
CA SER A 18 10.68 -3.46 -6.63
C SER A 18 9.35 -3.04 -7.29
N GLY A 19 8.54 -2.21 -6.63
CA GLY A 19 7.27 -1.70 -7.16
C GLY A 19 6.09 -2.67 -7.04
N LYS A 20 6.24 -3.82 -6.36
CA LYS A 20 5.12 -4.77 -6.19
C LYS A 20 4.02 -4.17 -5.32
N SER A 21 2.77 -4.54 -5.64
CA SER A 21 1.60 -4.09 -4.87
C SER A 21 1.59 -4.69 -3.46
N ASN A 22 1.10 -3.95 -2.48
CA ASN A 22 1.07 -4.40 -1.08
C ASN A 22 0.36 -5.75 -0.90
N ARG A 23 -0.67 -6.02 -1.71
CA ARG A 23 -1.42 -7.28 -1.70
C ARG A 23 -0.57 -8.46 -2.18
N LYS A 24 0.21 -8.29 -3.27
CA LYS A 24 1.15 -9.32 -3.74
C LYS A 24 2.27 -9.55 -2.74
N VAL A 25 2.78 -8.49 -2.11
CA VAL A 25 3.83 -8.60 -1.07
C VAL A 25 3.32 -9.40 0.13
N ALA A 26 2.13 -9.07 0.64
CA ALA A 26 1.48 -9.78 1.74
C ALA A 26 1.33 -11.28 1.46
N GLN A 27 0.84 -11.64 0.26
CA GLN A 27 0.71 -13.04 -0.16
C GLN A 27 2.07 -13.74 -0.26
N SER A 28 3.09 -13.08 -0.82
CA SER A 28 4.40 -13.71 -1.00
C SER A 28 5.16 -13.96 0.31
N VAL A 29 4.96 -13.12 1.33
CA VAL A 29 5.65 -13.22 2.63
C VAL A 29 4.79 -13.95 3.67
N GLY A 30 3.49 -14.13 3.43
CA GLY A 30 2.56 -14.77 4.37
C GLY A 30 2.18 -13.87 5.55
N VAL A 31 2.13 -12.55 5.34
CA VAL A 31 1.82 -11.55 6.39
C VAL A 31 0.56 -10.79 6.06
N SER A 32 -0.03 -10.14 7.08
CA SER A 32 -1.21 -9.31 6.87
C SER A 32 -0.92 -8.08 6.01
N LEU A 33 -1.93 -7.60 5.28
CA LEU A 33 -1.82 -6.38 4.48
C LEU A 33 -1.46 -5.16 5.35
N GLY A 34 -2.04 -5.06 6.55
CA GLY A 34 -1.77 -3.96 7.48
C GLY A 34 -0.30 -3.91 7.91
N THR A 35 0.31 -5.08 8.13
CA THR A 35 1.74 -5.19 8.45
C THR A 35 2.61 -4.64 7.32
N VAL A 36 2.30 -5.00 6.07
CA VAL A 36 3.02 -4.49 4.89
C VAL A 36 2.87 -2.98 4.76
N VAL A 37 1.68 -2.44 5.00
CA VAL A 37 1.43 -0.99 4.96
C VAL A 37 2.22 -0.25 6.04
N ASN A 38 2.27 -0.78 7.26
CA ASN A 38 3.04 -0.17 8.35
C ASN A 38 4.54 -0.20 8.08
N VAL A 39 5.08 -1.34 7.61
CA VAL A 39 6.48 -1.43 7.20
C VAL A 39 6.78 -0.46 6.05
N GLY A 40 5.89 -0.38 5.06
CA GLY A 40 6.01 0.56 3.96
C GLY A 40 6.02 2.02 4.41
N LYS A 41 5.19 2.41 5.39
CA LYS A 41 5.19 3.75 5.97
C LYS A 41 6.52 4.10 6.63
N SER A 42 7.12 3.17 7.37
CA SER A 42 8.39 3.41 8.07
C SER A 42 9.62 3.35 7.16
N SER A 43 9.62 2.47 6.16
CA SER A 43 10.82 2.18 5.36
C SER A 43 10.81 2.80 3.96
N CYS A 44 9.65 3.20 3.44
CA CYS A 44 9.49 3.81 2.12
C CYS A 44 8.44 4.94 2.17
N PRO A 45 8.69 6.04 2.89
CA PRO A 45 7.73 7.14 3.04
C PRO A 45 7.42 7.82 1.70
N ASP A 46 8.39 7.94 0.80
CA ASP A 46 8.27 8.65 -0.49
C ASP A 46 7.53 7.85 -1.57
N ARG A 47 7.10 6.63 -1.28
CA ARG A 47 6.39 5.80 -2.26
C ARG A 47 5.03 6.42 -2.55
N GLU A 48 4.79 6.76 -3.83
CA GLU A 48 3.48 7.19 -4.30
C GLU A 48 2.40 6.17 -3.95
N ARG A 49 1.35 6.66 -3.31
CA ARG A 49 0.15 5.87 -2.97
C ARG A 49 -0.97 6.38 -3.85
N SER A 50 -1.81 5.48 -4.36
CA SER A 50 -3.04 5.94 -4.98
C SER A 50 -3.85 6.70 -3.92
N LYS A 51 -4.21 7.94 -4.24
CA LYS A 51 -5.17 8.72 -3.45
C LYS A 51 -6.55 8.11 -3.74
N GLY A 52 -6.82 6.95 -3.15
CA GLY A 52 -8.14 6.35 -3.20
C GLY A 52 -9.16 7.25 -2.52
N GLY A 53 -10.38 7.30 -3.06
CA GLY A 53 -11.47 8.10 -2.50
C GLY A 53 -12.43 8.59 -3.58
N ARG A 54 -13.61 9.04 -3.14
CA ARG A 54 -14.57 9.74 -3.99
C ARG A 54 -14.05 11.18 -4.21
N PRO A 55 -14.02 11.69 -5.45
CA PRO A 55 -13.72 13.10 -5.68
C PRO A 55 -14.76 13.97 -4.96
N LYS A 56 -14.29 15.03 -4.29
CA LYS A 56 -15.15 15.94 -3.52
C LYS A 56 -16.00 16.83 -4.42
N ILE A 57 -15.55 17.06 -5.65
CA ILE A 57 -16.19 17.94 -6.64
C ILE A 57 -16.72 17.04 -7.76
N LEU A 58 -17.98 17.26 -8.16
CA LEU A 58 -18.57 16.59 -9.32
C LEU A 58 -17.75 16.91 -10.56
N SER A 59 -17.46 15.90 -11.37
CA SER A 59 -16.82 16.18 -12.65
C SER A 59 -17.78 16.98 -13.55
N PRO A 60 -17.27 17.80 -14.48
CA PRO A 60 -18.12 18.48 -15.47
C PRO A 60 -18.97 17.52 -16.31
N ALA A 61 -18.55 16.25 -16.44
CA ALA A 61 -19.34 15.22 -17.11
C ALA A 61 -20.58 14.83 -16.30
N ASP A 62 -20.45 14.79 -14.97
CA ASP A 62 -21.53 14.44 -14.05
C ASP A 62 -22.52 15.61 -13.84
N GLN A 63 -22.10 16.86 -14.07
CA GLN A 63 -22.96 18.05 -13.94
C GLN A 63 -24.16 18.06 -14.91
N ARG A 64 -24.08 17.34 -16.04
CA ARG A 64 -25.15 17.32 -17.07
C ARG A 64 -26.43 16.60 -16.63
N TYR A 65 -26.36 15.86 -15.52
CA TYR A 65 -27.45 15.03 -15.00
C TYR A 65 -28.08 15.62 -13.71
N CYS A 66 -27.78 16.89 -13.38
CA CYS A 66 -28.39 17.66 -12.29
C CYS A 66 -29.32 18.73 -12.85
#